data_AF-A0A959GXA2-F1
#
_entry.id   AF-A0A959GXA2-F1
#
_cell.length_a   1.000
_cell.length_b   1.000
_cell.length_c   1.000
_cell.angle_alpha   90.00
_cell.angle_beta   90.00
_cell.angle_gamma   90.00
#
_symmetry.space_group_name_H-M   'P 1'
#
loop_
_entity.id
_entity.type
_entity.pdbx_description
1 polymer ?
#
loop_
_entity_poly.entity_id
_entity_poly.type
_entity_poly.pdbx_seq_one_letter_code
_entity_poly.pdbx_strand_id
1 'polypeptide(L)'
;MQEYINIRPEQNEFEAFTENLGERENIFWLKKDTIKPAIFIRPLRVEDSGHRILHCRSYKILPYDYLVPGERIAVFRDPNGLQPVCHVWVLQRYWEPAQSSDWPIKTHIDPDNCILLHSNMEMTEEEYRYLCMGIIPEDMDFRTATYVENDILYFIRSWSSHCMFEGHIYRAATGQYRFSKVMGFKYEKPNLTSSIQHFNGYVKNQIDYARRIMEYKPPLY
;
A
#
# COMPACT_ATOMS: atom_id res chain seq x y z
N MET A 1 2.20 2.05 0.39
CA MET A 1 1.92 1.74 -1.00
C MET A 1 0.45 1.52 -1.09
N GLN A 2 -0.16 2.21 -2.03
CA GLN A 2 -1.55 2.03 -2.39
C GLN A 2 -1.61 1.46 -3.79
N GLU A 3 -2.46 0.46 -4.00
CA GLU A 3 -2.69 -0.09 -5.32
C GLU A 3 -3.93 0.54 -5.93
N TYR A 4 -3.80 0.95 -7.19
CA TYR A 4 -4.88 1.48 -8.00
C TYR A 4 -5.08 0.63 -9.25
N ILE A 5 -6.34 0.55 -9.67
CA ILE A 5 -6.78 -0.24 -10.79
C ILE A 5 -7.70 0.64 -11.63
N ASN A 6 -7.37 0.79 -12.91
CA ASN A 6 -8.26 1.39 -13.88
C ASN A 6 -9.06 0.29 -14.56
N ILE A 7 -10.38 0.40 -14.50
CA ILE A 7 -11.30 -0.58 -15.08
C ILE A 7 -12.29 0.10 -16.02
N ARG A 8 -12.72 -0.62 -17.06
CA ARG A 8 -13.75 -0.16 -18.00
C ARG A 8 -14.94 -1.12 -17.99
N PRO A 9 -16.13 -0.70 -17.53
CA PRO A 9 -17.34 -1.49 -17.64
C PRO A 9 -17.70 -1.78 -19.09
N GLU A 10 -18.37 -2.90 -19.34
CA GLU A 10 -18.98 -3.18 -20.63
C GLU A 10 -20.08 -2.14 -20.93
N GLN A 11 -20.18 -1.69 -22.19
CA GLN A 11 -20.94 -0.49 -22.58
C GLN A 11 -22.39 -0.45 -22.07
N ASN A 12 -23.04 -1.61 -21.96
CA ASN A 12 -24.46 -1.71 -21.58
C ASN A 12 -24.68 -1.80 -20.07
N GLU A 13 -23.62 -1.91 -19.27
CA GLU A 13 -23.70 -2.19 -17.81
C GLU A 13 -23.22 -1.00 -16.96
N PHE A 14 -22.88 0.13 -17.60
CA PHE A 14 -22.26 1.27 -16.94
C PHE A 14 -23.22 2.06 -16.03
N GLU A 15 -24.45 2.33 -16.48
CA GLU A 15 -25.40 3.16 -15.72
C GLU A 15 -25.78 2.49 -14.39
N ALA A 16 -26.08 1.18 -14.43
CA ALA A 16 -26.35 0.38 -13.23
C ALA A 16 -25.15 0.35 -12.25
N PHE A 17 -23.92 0.42 -12.76
CA PHE A 17 -22.70 0.43 -11.95
C PHE A 17 -22.42 1.81 -11.33
N THR A 18 -22.78 2.89 -12.03
CA THR A 18 -22.36 4.26 -11.70
C THR A 18 -23.40 5.10 -10.98
N GLU A 19 -24.68 4.74 -11.08
CA GLU A 19 -25.78 5.38 -10.33
C GLU A 19 -25.54 5.42 -8.82
N ASN A 20 -24.67 4.56 -8.30
CA ASN A 20 -24.42 4.47 -6.86
C ASN A 20 -23.07 5.09 -6.43
N LEU A 21 -22.19 5.53 -7.36
CA LEU A 21 -20.80 5.93 -7.07
C LEU A 21 -20.62 7.17 -6.15
N GLY A 22 -21.70 7.87 -5.81
CA GLY A 22 -21.68 9.05 -4.94
C GLY A 22 -21.74 8.74 -3.44
N GLU A 23 -22.09 7.51 -3.05
CA GLU A 23 -22.22 7.15 -1.64
C GLU A 23 -20.89 6.59 -1.10
N ARG A 24 -20.43 7.10 0.05
CA ARG A 24 -19.16 6.72 0.69
C ARG A 24 -19.04 5.21 0.99
N GLU A 25 -20.14 4.48 0.89
CA GLU A 25 -20.25 3.04 1.20
C GLU A 25 -20.13 2.12 -0.03
N ASN A 26 -19.87 2.68 -1.21
CA ASN A 26 -19.82 1.92 -2.45
C ASN A 26 -18.53 1.16 -2.66
N ILE A 27 -18.47 0.02 -1.98
CA ILE A 27 -17.45 -0.98 -2.12
C ILE A 27 -17.90 -2.00 -3.16
N PHE A 28 -16.98 -2.38 -4.03
CA PHE A 28 -17.18 -3.45 -4.98
C PHE A 28 -16.15 -4.55 -4.81
N TRP A 29 -16.51 -5.72 -5.31
CA TRP A 29 -15.72 -6.93 -5.21
C TRP A 29 -15.39 -7.43 -6.61
N LEU A 30 -14.11 -7.44 -6.97
CA LEU A 30 -13.64 -8.02 -8.23
C LEU A 30 -13.36 -9.51 -8.05
N LYS A 31 -13.90 -10.36 -8.91
CA LYS A 31 -13.58 -11.79 -8.97
C LYS A 31 -13.33 -12.24 -10.40
N LYS A 32 -12.27 -13.04 -10.60
CA LYS A 32 -12.03 -13.77 -11.86
C LYS A 32 -13.11 -14.81 -12.12
N ASP A 33 -13.51 -15.51 -11.06
CA ASP A 33 -14.48 -16.58 -11.05
C ASP A 33 -15.05 -16.72 -9.63
N THR A 34 -16.02 -17.60 -9.43
CA THR A 34 -16.68 -17.80 -8.13
C THR A 34 -15.80 -18.46 -7.07
N ILE A 35 -14.63 -18.98 -7.43
CA ILE A 35 -13.76 -19.79 -6.57
C ILE A 35 -12.62 -18.94 -5.99
N LYS A 36 -12.15 -17.94 -6.74
CA LYS A 36 -11.04 -17.09 -6.33
C LYS A 36 -11.46 -15.98 -5.35
N PRO A 37 -10.54 -15.55 -4.46
CA PRO A 37 -10.84 -14.53 -3.45
C PRO A 37 -11.25 -13.20 -4.07
N ALA A 38 -12.33 -12.63 -3.56
CA ALA A 38 -12.78 -11.33 -4.02
C ALA A 38 -11.79 -10.22 -3.63
N ILE A 39 -11.61 -9.24 -4.52
CA ILE A 39 -10.81 -8.05 -4.27
C ILE A 39 -11.73 -6.91 -3.92
N PHE A 40 -11.53 -6.37 -2.74
CA PHE A 40 -12.21 -5.16 -2.32
C PHE A 40 -11.63 -3.94 -3.06
N ILE A 41 -12.48 -3.27 -3.84
CA ILE A 41 -12.15 -2.03 -4.52
C ILE A 41 -13.09 -0.89 -4.13
N ARG A 42 -12.56 0.33 -4.10
CA ARG A 42 -13.33 1.55 -3.93
C ARG A 42 -13.15 2.44 -5.15
N PRO A 43 -14.21 2.78 -5.88
CA PRO A 43 -14.16 3.78 -6.93
C PRO A 43 -13.84 5.17 -6.36
N LEU A 44 -12.99 5.92 -7.06
CA LEU A 44 -12.53 7.24 -6.66
C LEU A 44 -13.04 8.33 -7.60
N ARG A 45 -12.98 8.06 -8.91
CA ARG A 45 -13.46 8.97 -9.95
C ARG A 45 -13.78 8.24 -11.24
N VAL A 46 -14.55 8.90 -12.09
CA VAL A 46 -14.83 8.49 -13.46
C VAL A 46 -14.14 9.47 -14.40
N GLU A 47 -13.42 8.95 -15.38
CA GLU A 47 -12.88 9.74 -16.49
C GLU A 47 -13.67 9.42 -17.76
N ASP A 48 -14.12 10.45 -18.47
CA ASP A 48 -14.92 10.32 -19.70
C ASP A 48 -14.10 10.78 -20.91
N SER A 49 -13.34 9.86 -21.50
CA SER A 49 -12.46 10.09 -22.67
C SER A 49 -12.96 9.37 -23.93
N GLY A 50 -14.29 9.25 -24.08
CA GLY A 50 -14.94 8.46 -25.13
C GLY A 50 -15.10 6.98 -24.77
N HIS A 51 -14.34 6.53 -23.77
CA HIS A 51 -14.61 5.34 -22.96
C HIS A 51 -14.62 5.75 -21.49
N ARG A 52 -15.66 5.38 -20.74
CA ARG A 52 -15.72 5.70 -19.32
C ARG A 52 -14.81 4.78 -18.52
N ILE A 53 -13.81 5.36 -17.86
CA ILE A 53 -12.82 4.65 -17.05
C ILE A 53 -13.11 4.92 -15.58
N LEU A 54 -13.23 3.86 -14.78
CA LEU A 54 -13.26 3.99 -13.33
C LEU A 54 -11.86 3.81 -12.76
N HIS A 55 -11.47 4.81 -12.00
CA HIS A 55 -10.24 4.79 -11.21
C HIS A 55 -10.60 4.25 -9.83
N CYS A 56 -10.06 3.09 -9.47
CA CYS A 56 -10.39 2.39 -8.23
C CYS A 56 -9.15 2.21 -7.35
N ARG A 57 -9.30 2.34 -6.04
CA ARG A 57 -8.30 1.89 -5.05
C ARG A 57 -8.58 0.43 -4.68
N SER A 58 -7.57 -0.42 -4.76
CA SER A 58 -7.60 -1.75 -4.16
C SER A 58 -7.19 -1.66 -2.70
N TYR A 59 -7.92 -2.37 -1.84
CA TYR A 59 -7.55 -2.45 -0.43
C TYR A 59 -6.71 -3.68 -0.15
N LYS A 60 -6.71 -4.67 -1.04
CA LYS A 60 -5.84 -5.83 -0.95
C LYS A 60 -4.77 -5.76 -2.01
N ILE A 61 -3.51 -5.80 -1.58
CA ILE A 61 -2.42 -5.88 -2.53
C ILE A 61 -2.26 -7.34 -2.96
N LEU A 62 -2.43 -7.57 -4.26
CA LEU A 62 -2.41 -8.90 -4.83
C LEU A 62 -1.19 -9.09 -5.72
N PRO A 63 -0.75 -10.35 -5.89
CA PRO A 63 0.20 -10.69 -6.94
C PRO A 63 -0.17 -10.07 -8.29
N TYR A 64 0.84 -9.69 -9.09
CA TYR A 64 0.62 -8.99 -10.36
C TYR A 64 -0.22 -9.81 -11.36
N ASP A 65 -0.08 -11.13 -11.34
CA ASP A 65 -0.85 -12.07 -12.18
C ASP A 65 -2.31 -12.25 -11.74
N TYR A 66 -2.68 -11.75 -10.56
CA TYR A 66 -4.05 -11.87 -10.08
C TYR A 66 -5.02 -10.97 -10.84
N LEU A 67 -4.56 -9.86 -11.41
CA LEU A 67 -5.38 -9.01 -12.29
C LEU A 67 -4.45 -8.49 -13.39
N VAL A 68 -4.61 -9.02 -14.60
CA VAL A 68 -3.73 -8.65 -15.72
C VAL A 68 -4.44 -7.61 -16.59
N PRO A 69 -3.75 -6.54 -17.02
CA PRO A 69 -4.30 -5.65 -18.04
C PRO A 69 -4.79 -6.42 -19.28
N GLY A 70 -5.97 -6.07 -19.78
CA GLY A 70 -6.67 -6.77 -20.86
C GLY A 70 -7.57 -7.92 -20.38
N GLU A 71 -7.58 -8.23 -19.08
CA GLU A 71 -8.43 -9.29 -18.54
C GLU A 71 -9.85 -8.80 -18.24
N ARG A 72 -10.83 -9.67 -18.53
CA ARG A 72 -12.25 -9.45 -18.21
C ARG A 72 -12.57 -10.04 -16.85
N ILE A 73 -13.16 -9.24 -15.97
CA ILE A 73 -13.38 -9.56 -14.56
C ILE A 73 -14.83 -9.24 -14.18
N ALA A 74 -15.42 -10.08 -13.33
CA ALA A 74 -16.77 -9.87 -12.81
C ALA A 74 -16.74 -8.99 -11.55
N VAL A 75 -17.73 -8.10 -11.42
CA VAL A 75 -17.88 -7.18 -10.29
C VAL A 75 -19.10 -7.56 -9.46
N PHE A 76 -18.97 -7.58 -8.14
CA PHE A 76 -20.02 -7.98 -7.20
C PHE A 76 -20.24 -6.89 -6.13
N ARG A 77 -21.46 -6.82 -5.55
CA ARG A 77 -21.76 -5.94 -4.39
C ARG A 77 -21.32 -6.56 -3.06
N ASP A 78 -21.27 -7.88 -2.99
CA ASP A 78 -20.87 -8.64 -1.78
C ASP A 78 -19.84 -9.71 -2.16
N PRO A 79 -18.88 -10.03 -1.28
CA PRO A 79 -17.86 -11.03 -1.54
C PRO A 79 -18.42 -12.43 -1.73
N ASN A 80 -19.64 -12.74 -1.28
CA ASN A 80 -20.29 -14.03 -1.45
C ASN A 80 -21.29 -14.05 -2.62
N GLY A 81 -21.39 -12.96 -3.38
CA GLY A 81 -22.43 -12.77 -4.38
C GLY A 81 -22.41 -13.88 -5.42
N LEU A 82 -23.59 -14.41 -5.71
CA LEU A 82 -23.80 -15.47 -6.72
C LEU A 82 -23.93 -14.91 -8.13
N GLN A 83 -24.35 -13.65 -8.28
CA GLN A 83 -24.52 -12.99 -9.56
C GLN A 83 -23.68 -11.72 -9.65
N PRO A 84 -22.94 -11.51 -10.75
CA PRO A 84 -22.22 -10.28 -10.98
C PRO A 84 -23.19 -9.13 -11.25
N VAL A 85 -22.82 -7.94 -10.79
CA VAL A 85 -23.49 -6.67 -11.13
C VAL A 85 -23.17 -6.29 -12.56
N CYS A 86 -21.91 -6.47 -12.95
CA CYS A 86 -21.40 -6.19 -14.28
C CYS A 86 -20.07 -6.90 -14.51
N HIS A 87 -19.56 -6.76 -15.73
CA HIS A 87 -18.22 -7.12 -16.12
C HIS A 87 -17.41 -5.89 -16.49
N VAL A 88 -16.12 -5.95 -16.18
CA VAL A 88 -15.17 -4.89 -16.45
C VAL A 88 -13.92 -5.45 -17.12
N TRP A 89 -13.28 -4.62 -17.93
CA TRP A 89 -11.95 -4.87 -18.45
C TRP A 89 -10.93 -4.16 -17.57
N VAL A 90 -9.93 -4.90 -17.08
CA VAL A 90 -8.78 -4.30 -16.40
C VAL A 90 -7.95 -3.57 -17.45
N LEU A 91 -7.82 -2.26 -17.33
CA LEU A 91 -7.02 -1.47 -18.28
C LEU A 91 -5.58 -1.34 -17.81
N GLN A 92 -5.41 -1.07 -16.52
CA GLN A 92 -4.11 -0.78 -15.93
C GLN A 92 -4.12 -1.03 -14.43
N ARG A 93 -2.98 -1.43 -13.90
CA ARG A 93 -2.66 -1.39 -12.47
C ARG A 93 -1.46 -0.50 -12.24
N TYR A 94 -1.49 0.29 -11.20
CA TYR A 94 -0.38 1.15 -10.81
C TYR A 94 -0.38 1.32 -9.29
N TRP A 95 0.77 1.76 -8.76
CA TRP A 95 0.94 1.99 -7.33
C TRP A 95 1.40 3.40 -7.09
N GLU A 96 0.90 3.99 -6.02
CA GLU A 96 1.41 5.26 -5.52
C GLU A 96 2.11 5.05 -4.16
N PRO A 97 3.16 5.84 -3.89
CA PRO A 97 3.75 5.92 -2.56
C PRO A 97 2.71 6.21 -1.49
N ALA A 98 2.85 5.58 -0.33
CA ALA A 98 2.10 6.00 0.86
C ALA A 98 2.50 7.42 1.28
N GLN A 99 1.53 8.17 1.79
CA GLN A 99 1.70 9.52 2.31
C GLN A 99 1.09 9.64 3.71
N SER A 100 1.47 10.68 4.43
CA SER A 100 0.94 10.99 5.76
C SER A 100 -0.57 11.20 5.78
N SER A 101 -1.16 11.68 4.68
CA SER A 101 -2.61 11.81 4.52
C SER A 101 -3.35 10.47 4.52
N ASP A 102 -2.67 9.37 4.18
CA ASP A 102 -3.28 8.04 4.13
C ASP A 102 -3.37 7.39 5.51
N TRP A 103 -2.41 7.71 6.38
CA TRP A 103 -2.37 7.23 7.76
C TRP A 103 -1.73 8.28 8.68
N PRO A 104 -2.51 9.27 9.16
CA PRO A 104 -1.95 10.37 9.92
C PRO A 104 -1.40 9.89 11.27
N ILE A 105 -0.27 10.47 11.67
CA ILE A 105 0.33 10.24 12.99
C ILE A 105 -0.48 11.03 14.02
N LYS A 106 -0.94 10.35 15.07
CA LYS A 106 -1.57 11.00 16.24
C LYS A 106 -0.58 11.28 17.35
N THR A 107 0.49 10.50 17.43
CA THR A 107 1.53 10.66 18.44
C THR A 107 2.90 10.50 17.79
N HIS A 108 3.64 11.61 17.74
CA HIS A 108 5.01 11.67 17.23
C HIS A 108 6.01 11.28 18.32
N ILE A 109 7.22 10.90 17.89
CA ILE A 109 8.34 10.69 18.81
C ILE A 109 8.78 12.06 19.33
N ASP A 110 8.86 12.21 20.66
CA ASP A 110 9.45 13.38 21.28
C ASP A 110 10.98 13.35 21.11
N PRO A 111 11.59 14.29 20.35
CA PRO A 111 13.03 14.28 20.11
C PRO A 111 13.86 14.41 21.40
N ASP A 112 13.33 15.10 22.42
CA ASP A 112 14.01 15.32 23.70
C ASP A 112 13.83 14.13 24.66
N ASN A 113 12.88 13.24 24.37
CA ASN A 113 12.55 12.07 25.17
C ASN A 113 12.45 10.77 24.35
N CYS A 114 13.43 10.55 23.48
CA CYS A 114 13.52 9.35 22.65
C CYS A 114 14.71 8.46 23.02
N ILE A 115 14.71 7.24 22.48
CA ILE A 115 15.93 6.43 22.35
C ILE A 115 16.52 6.64 20.95
N LEU A 116 17.84 6.79 20.89
CA LEU A 116 18.59 6.79 19.65
C LEU A 116 19.07 5.38 19.35
N LEU A 117 18.78 4.90 18.15
CA LEU A 117 19.17 3.60 17.64
C LEU A 117 20.17 3.82 16.49
N HIS A 118 21.25 3.05 16.49
CA HIS A 118 22.25 3.10 15.43
C HIS A 118 21.99 1.98 14.42
N SER A 119 21.51 2.34 13.23
CA SER A 119 21.40 1.39 12.11
C SER A 119 22.63 1.48 11.22
N ASN A 120 23.24 0.34 10.92
CA ASN A 120 24.29 0.21 9.91
C ASN A 120 23.71 -0.25 8.55
N MET A 121 22.40 -0.09 8.35
CA MET A 121 21.75 -0.51 7.12
C MET A 121 22.15 0.42 5.97
N GLU A 122 22.52 -0.19 4.86
CA GLU A 122 22.79 0.46 3.59
C GLU A 122 21.76 -0.04 2.57
N MET A 123 21.30 0.87 1.73
CA MET A 123 20.31 0.58 0.69
C MET A 123 20.82 1.08 -0.65
N THR A 124 20.58 0.30 -1.71
CA THR A 124 20.77 0.80 -3.08
C THR A 124 19.72 1.85 -3.43
N GLU A 125 19.89 2.54 -4.57
CA GLU A 125 18.87 3.47 -5.07
C GLU A 125 17.54 2.78 -5.36
N GLU A 126 17.58 1.54 -5.86
CA GLU A 126 16.39 0.72 -6.10
C GLU A 126 15.69 0.33 -4.79
N GLU A 127 16.45 -0.12 -3.79
CA GLU A 127 15.90 -0.45 -2.47
C GLU A 127 15.29 0.77 -1.79
N TYR A 128 15.93 1.94 -1.91
CA TYR A 128 15.37 3.19 -1.43
C TYR A 128 14.04 3.53 -2.12
N ARG A 129 13.94 3.33 -3.44
CA ARG A 129 12.67 3.50 -4.17
C ARG A 129 11.58 2.56 -3.67
N TYR A 130 11.91 1.30 -3.40
CA TYR A 130 10.95 0.35 -2.82
C TYR A 130 10.55 0.73 -1.40
N LEU A 131 11.48 1.22 -0.59
CA LEU A 131 11.17 1.76 0.73
C LEU A 131 10.21 2.95 0.63
N CYS A 132 10.44 3.88 -0.30
CA CYS A 132 9.60 5.06 -0.50
C CYS A 132 8.16 4.71 -0.89
N MET A 133 7.89 3.52 -1.43
CA MET A 133 6.52 3.09 -1.70
C MET A 133 5.68 2.98 -0.42
N GLY A 134 6.28 2.71 0.74
CA GLY A 134 5.57 2.59 2.01
C GLY A 134 4.59 1.42 2.07
N ILE A 135 3.80 1.30 3.13
CA ILE A 135 2.71 0.31 3.30
C ILE A 135 1.56 0.99 4.02
N ILE A 136 0.35 0.93 3.46
CA ILE A 136 -0.86 1.34 4.18
C ILE A 136 -1.67 0.07 4.48
N PRO A 137 -1.98 -0.22 5.74
CA PRO A 137 -2.72 -1.42 6.10
C PRO A 137 -4.20 -1.30 5.74
N GLU A 138 -4.82 -2.45 5.49
CA GLU A 138 -6.23 -2.57 5.08
C GLU A 138 -7.17 -2.45 6.29
N ASP A 139 -6.71 -2.95 7.44
CA ASP A 139 -7.42 -2.95 8.72
C ASP A 139 -6.52 -2.50 9.88
N MET A 140 -7.17 -2.22 11.01
CA MET A 140 -6.48 -1.84 12.24
C MET A 140 -5.94 -3.06 13.00
N ASP A 141 -6.29 -4.28 12.62
CA ASP A 141 -6.18 -5.43 13.52
C ASP A 141 -4.73 -5.85 13.72
N PHE A 142 -3.87 -5.96 12.69
CA PHE A 142 -2.44 -6.21 12.91
C PHE A 142 -1.53 -5.86 11.73
N ARG A 143 -1.15 -4.58 11.55
CA ARG A 143 -0.05 -4.16 10.63
C ARG A 143 0.58 -2.82 11.03
N THR A 144 1.75 -2.52 10.48
CA THR A 144 2.39 -1.21 10.57
C THR A 144 2.14 -0.41 9.29
N ALA A 145 1.65 0.81 9.43
CA ALA A 145 1.65 1.76 8.33
C ALA A 145 3.04 2.39 8.21
N THR A 146 3.51 2.59 6.98
CA THR A 146 4.82 3.17 6.70
C THR A 146 4.78 4.07 5.49
N TYR A 147 5.54 5.16 5.56
CA TYR A 147 5.78 6.06 4.44
C TYR A 147 7.10 6.81 4.64
N VAL A 148 7.63 7.35 3.56
CA VAL A 148 8.80 8.22 3.57
C VAL A 148 8.36 9.62 3.13
N GLU A 149 8.59 10.62 3.98
CA GLU A 149 8.34 12.03 3.66
C GLU A 149 9.52 12.88 4.14
N ASN A 150 10.00 13.78 3.29
CA ASN A 150 11.15 14.65 3.58
C ASN A 150 12.38 13.88 4.09
N ASP A 151 12.70 12.76 3.43
CA ASP A 151 13.78 11.84 3.81
C ASP A 151 13.64 11.24 5.22
N ILE A 152 12.43 11.20 5.77
CA ILE A 152 12.13 10.55 7.06
C ILE A 152 11.19 9.37 6.81
N LEU A 153 11.61 8.18 7.23
CA LEU A 153 10.79 6.99 7.29
C LEU A 153 10.02 6.93 8.61
N TYR A 154 8.71 6.80 8.52
CA TYR A 154 7.84 6.63 9.67
C TYR A 154 7.33 5.20 9.76
N PHE A 155 7.43 4.59 10.94
CA PHE A 155 6.72 3.34 11.27
C PHE A 155 5.61 3.64 12.24
N ILE A 156 4.37 3.38 11.85
CA ILE A 156 3.18 3.77 12.61
C ILE A 156 2.37 2.53 12.95
N ARG A 157 2.01 2.41 14.21
CA ARG A 157 1.12 1.35 14.69
C ARG A 157 -0.30 1.63 14.20
N SER A 158 -0.89 0.74 13.39
CA SER A 158 -2.14 1.03 12.70
C SER A 158 -3.28 1.42 13.67
N TRP A 159 -3.58 0.59 14.66
CA TRP A 159 -4.70 0.79 15.59
C TRP A 159 -4.60 1.99 16.54
N SER A 160 -3.40 2.57 16.74
CA SER A 160 -3.22 3.71 17.64
C SER A 160 -2.72 4.97 16.96
N SER A 161 -2.32 4.87 15.68
CA SER A 161 -1.64 5.93 14.94
C SER A 161 -0.41 6.49 15.69
N HIS A 162 0.24 5.64 16.48
CA HIS A 162 1.41 5.98 17.28
C HIS A 162 2.68 5.67 16.48
N CYS A 163 3.58 6.65 16.34
CA CYS A 163 4.83 6.47 15.61
C CYS A 163 5.80 5.62 16.45
N MET A 164 6.13 4.42 16.02
CA MET A 164 7.05 3.53 16.76
C MET A 164 8.51 3.88 16.50
N PHE A 165 8.83 4.25 15.26
CA PHE A 165 10.18 4.63 14.84
C PHE A 165 10.15 5.75 13.80
N GLU A 166 11.14 6.63 13.89
CA GLU A 166 11.46 7.64 12.87
C GLU A 166 12.90 7.44 12.41
N GLY A 167 13.09 7.16 11.12
CA GLY A 167 14.41 6.94 10.52
C GLY A 167 14.75 8.06 9.53
N HIS A 168 15.72 8.90 9.86
CA HIS A 168 16.23 9.93 8.97
C HIS A 168 17.19 9.33 7.96
N ILE A 169 16.89 9.49 6.68
CA ILE A 169 17.62 8.91 5.56
C ILE A 169 18.52 9.99 4.95
N TYR A 170 19.68 9.59 4.45
CA TYR A 170 20.52 10.43 3.61
C TYR A 170 21.21 9.59 2.54
N ARG A 171 21.61 10.25 1.45
CA ARG A 171 22.44 9.64 0.40
C ARG A 171 23.92 9.84 0.74
N ALA A 172 24.64 8.76 0.96
CA ALA A 172 26.08 8.77 1.19
C ALA A 172 26.84 9.10 -0.11
N ALA A 173 28.10 9.55 0.03
CA ALA A 173 28.98 9.83 -1.11
C ALA A 173 29.24 8.60 -2.01
N THR A 174 29.08 7.39 -1.46
CA THR A 174 29.15 6.12 -2.22
C THR A 174 27.94 5.89 -3.13
N GLY A 175 26.93 6.76 -3.08
CA GLY A 175 25.68 6.65 -3.83
C GLY A 175 24.58 5.84 -3.14
N GLN A 176 24.92 5.11 -2.07
CA GLN A 176 23.98 4.35 -1.24
C GLN A 176 23.17 5.24 -0.29
N TYR A 177 21.99 4.79 0.10
CA TYR A 177 21.15 5.41 1.12
C TYR A 177 21.40 4.77 2.49
N ARG A 178 21.42 5.59 3.54
CA ARG A 178 21.69 5.16 4.92
C ARG A 178 20.81 5.93 5.89
N PHE A 179 20.67 5.40 7.10
CA PHE A 179 20.03 6.13 8.19
C PHE A 179 21.07 6.94 8.98
N SER A 180 20.91 8.26 9.04
CA SER A 180 21.76 9.13 9.88
C SER A 180 21.34 9.09 11.34
N LYS A 181 20.04 8.90 11.59
CA LYS A 181 19.43 8.85 12.92
C LYS A 181 18.21 7.94 12.87
N VAL A 182 18.09 7.05 13.84
CA VAL A 182 16.84 6.30 14.08
C VAL A 182 16.38 6.60 15.50
N MET A 183 15.16 7.09 15.63
CA MET A 183 14.52 7.42 16.91
C MET A 183 13.44 6.40 17.22
N GLY A 184 13.31 6.02 18.49
CA GLY A 184 12.22 5.18 18.99
C GLY A 184 11.66 5.75 20.30
N PHE A 185 10.50 5.26 20.72
CA PHE A 185 9.94 5.60 22.02
C PHE A 185 10.80 5.09 23.18
N LYS A 186 10.97 5.93 24.20
CA LYS A 186 11.66 5.57 25.43
C LYS A 186 10.71 4.88 26.40
N TYR A 187 10.75 3.55 26.43
CA TYR A 187 10.12 2.75 27.50
C TYR A 187 11.03 2.70 28.74
N GLU A 188 10.47 2.35 29.90
CA GLU A 188 11.20 2.35 31.19
C GLU A 188 12.49 1.51 31.18
N LYS A 189 12.57 0.47 30.33
CA LYS A 189 13.78 -0.35 30.09
C LYS A 189 13.86 -0.84 28.64
N PRO A 190 14.36 -0.04 27.69
CA PRO A 190 14.38 -0.43 26.29
C PRO A 190 15.53 -1.41 26.02
N ASN A 191 15.22 -2.56 25.42
CA ASN A 191 16.25 -3.43 24.83
C ASN A 191 16.64 -2.83 23.47
N LEU A 192 17.71 -2.04 23.46
CA LEU A 192 18.18 -1.32 22.27
C LEU A 192 18.50 -2.27 21.11
N THR A 193 19.16 -3.40 21.39
CA THR A 193 19.50 -4.41 20.39
C THR A 193 18.26 -5.00 19.73
N SER A 194 17.26 -5.38 20.52
CA SER A 194 15.98 -5.87 19.98
C SER A 194 15.25 -4.79 19.19
N SER A 195 15.28 -3.54 19.66
CA SER A 195 14.61 -2.41 18.99
C SER A 195 15.20 -2.12 17.62
N ILE A 196 16.54 -2.07 17.49
CA ILE A 196 17.18 -1.85 16.20
C ILE A 196 17.01 -3.05 15.26
N GLN A 197 17.04 -4.29 15.79
CA GLN A 197 16.74 -5.48 15.00
C GLN A 197 15.31 -5.46 14.45
N HIS A 198 14.34 -5.02 15.24
CA HIS A 198 12.95 -4.85 14.79
C HIS A 198 12.86 -3.77 13.71
N PHE A 199 13.45 -2.60 13.92
CA PHE A 199 13.48 -1.53 12.92
C PHE A 199 14.06 -2.02 11.58
N ASN A 200 15.26 -2.61 11.61
CA ASN A 200 15.93 -3.14 10.43
C ASN A 200 15.09 -4.26 9.76
N GLY A 201 14.49 -5.14 10.56
CA GLY A 201 13.59 -6.19 10.07
C GLY A 201 12.39 -5.60 9.34
N TYR A 202 11.76 -4.55 9.89
CA TYR A 202 10.65 -3.87 9.24
C TYR A 202 11.05 -3.20 7.92
N VAL A 203 12.18 -2.49 7.88
CA VAL A 203 12.71 -1.88 6.65
C VAL A 203 12.90 -2.94 5.56
N LYS A 204 13.59 -4.03 5.89
CA LYS A 204 13.86 -5.11 4.94
C LYS A 204 12.57 -5.76 4.44
N ASN A 205 11.65 -6.09 5.36
CA ASN A 205 10.37 -6.69 4.99
C ASN A 205 9.56 -5.79 4.06
N GLN A 206 9.60 -4.47 4.26
CA GLN A 206 8.93 -3.51 3.39
C GLN A 206 9.53 -3.45 1.99
N ILE A 207 10.86 -3.38 1.90
CA ILE A 207 11.58 -3.40 0.61
C ILE A 207 11.26 -4.70 -0.13
N ASP A 208 11.39 -5.86 0.53
CA ASP A 208 11.12 -7.17 -0.06
C ASP A 208 9.65 -7.32 -0.47
N TYR A 209 8.73 -6.71 0.29
CA TYR A 209 7.30 -6.69 -0.06
C TYR A 209 7.05 -5.86 -1.32
N ALA A 210 7.51 -4.61 -1.37
CA ALA A 210 7.34 -3.74 -2.54
C ALA A 210 8.01 -4.33 -3.78
N ARG A 211 9.23 -4.87 -3.65
CA ARG A 211 9.94 -5.58 -4.72
C ARG A 211 9.11 -6.72 -5.30
N ARG A 212 8.57 -7.60 -4.45
CA ARG A 212 7.73 -8.73 -4.89
C ARG A 212 6.47 -8.29 -5.64
N ILE A 213 5.93 -7.11 -5.35
CA ILE A 213 4.71 -6.62 -6.00
C ILE A 213 5.04 -5.95 -7.33
N MET A 214 6.12 -5.17 -7.37
CA MET A 214 6.49 -4.36 -8.53
C MET A 214 7.29 -5.14 -9.59
N GLU A 215 8.04 -6.16 -9.19
CA GLU A 215 8.89 -6.94 -10.11
C GLU A 215 8.30 -8.30 -10.50
N TYR A 216 7.12 -8.67 -10.00
CA TYR A 216 6.56 -10.00 -10.28
C TYR A 216 6.34 -10.21 -11.78
N LYS A 217 7.17 -11.07 -12.37
CA LYS A 217 6.96 -11.65 -13.69
C LYS A 217 6.39 -13.06 -13.47
N PRO A 218 5.17 -13.38 -13.96
CA PRO A 218 4.69 -14.75 -13.90
C PRO A 218 5.66 -15.66 -14.66
N PRO A 219 5.84 -16.92 -14.24
CA PRO A 219 6.58 -17.88 -15.03
C PRO A 219 5.94 -17.98 -16.42
N LEU A 220 6.76 -17.84 -17.47
CA LEU A 220 6.35 -18.17 -18.83
C LEU A 220 6.19 -19.69 -18.87
N TYR A 221 4.95 -20.16 -18.78
CA TYR A 221 4.59 -21.57 -19.02
C TYR A 221 4.37 -21.80 -20.51
#